data_AF-R7NFS7-F1
#
_entry.id   AF-R7NFS7-F1
#
_cell.length_a   1.000
_cell.length_b   1.000
_cell.length_c   1.000
_cell.angle_alpha   90.00
_cell.angle_beta   90.00
_cell.angle_gamma   90.00
#
_symmetry.space_group_name_H-M   'P 1'
#
loop_
_entity.id
_entity.type
_entity.pdbx_description
1 polymer ?
#
loop_
_entity_poly.entity_id
_entity_poly.type
_entity_poly.pdbx_seq_one_letter_code
_entity_poly.pdbx_strand_id
1 'polypeptide(L)'
;MKKRIVILVVSLIAITGIIVGVSYAFFSIGGSQEQANTFTSGCLNISLTNESTSINLTNTYPITDIEGLEGASYDFTIKNTCTTETNYSINLESLNKQTNSLSADYIKVALSSDTVDHVISKLSSNTSVTPEIDGSYESYNLYTGTLKGSESKTYHLKLWIDYDATKEGAANKTYSSKINVIANPETTVVDILEAKFGIEGTTVTSTLTEGLTSASYCITTDNICEPNTSATVSNNSYTVEVESKEENQMVCTKLNNTSKIICSNVIEGVKLCPEGAEACNTILANNSVNSGTPNFSQVATTNEGVYKTQDDWGDSYYFRGAVTNNWVKFAGYYWRIIRINGDGSIRLIYNGTSTATTGTSTQIQTSAFNSSYNDNAYVGYMYGSTGASSYAATHANNNNSTIKGVLDSWYQTNIANKGFGNKVSTEAGFCGDREPSTSSSSSNGSGGTGITTTYYGGYIRLVNSTKSPTLKCKNSSDLYTVSGSSKGNKALSNPVGLITADEVAMAGGVYRQTNQSYYLYTNQVYWTMSPSFFNGSYARVFYVNSSGYLNLAFVNNSWGVCPVINLSADVKVTGSGTSSDPFVVS
;
A
#
# COMPACT_ATOMS: atom_id res chain seq x y z
N MET A 1 -19.68 -62.93 -10.54
CA MET A 1 -18.27 -62.52 -10.83
C MET A 1 -18.06 -61.00 -10.92
N LYS A 2 -18.98 -60.20 -11.48
CA LYS A 2 -18.76 -58.74 -11.68
C LYS A 2 -18.61 -57.88 -10.41
N LYS A 3 -19.29 -58.21 -9.29
CA LYS A 3 -19.19 -57.41 -8.05
C LYS A 3 -17.89 -57.59 -7.25
N ARG A 4 -17.20 -58.73 -7.37
CA ARG A 4 -15.92 -58.98 -6.66
C ARG A 4 -14.72 -58.30 -7.34
N ILE A 5 -14.79 -58.08 -8.65
CA ILE A 5 -13.73 -57.39 -9.41
C ILE A 5 -13.74 -55.88 -9.14
N VAL A 6 -14.92 -55.27 -9.00
CA VAL A 6 -15.04 -53.83 -8.71
C VAL A 6 -14.49 -53.49 -7.32
N ILE A 7 -14.70 -54.35 -6.31
CA ILE A 7 -14.16 -54.12 -4.97
C ILE A 7 -12.64 -54.22 -4.97
N LEU A 8 -12.05 -55.19 -5.69
CA LEU A 8 -10.60 -55.31 -5.83
C LEU A 8 -9.97 -54.11 -6.54
N VAL A 9 -10.62 -53.56 -7.57
CA VAL A 9 -10.11 -52.39 -8.31
C VAL A 9 -10.21 -51.11 -7.47
N VAL A 10 -11.29 -50.92 -6.70
CA VAL A 10 -11.43 -49.75 -5.81
C VAL A 10 -10.47 -49.84 -4.62
N SER A 11 -10.23 -51.04 -4.07
CA SER A 11 -9.21 -51.25 -3.03
C SER A 11 -7.79 -51.03 -3.54
N LEU A 12 -7.47 -51.42 -4.79
CA LEU A 12 -6.16 -51.17 -5.38
C LEU A 12 -5.94 -49.67 -5.62
N ILE A 13 -6.97 -48.94 -6.09
CA ILE A 13 -6.92 -47.48 -6.32
C ILE A 13 -6.80 -46.72 -4.99
N ALA A 14 -7.46 -47.18 -3.93
CA ALA A 14 -7.33 -46.60 -2.59
C ALA A 14 -5.94 -46.84 -1.96
N ILE A 15 -5.31 -48.00 -2.21
CA ILE A 15 -3.95 -48.30 -1.74
C ILE A 15 -2.89 -47.54 -2.55
N THR A 16 -3.08 -47.34 -3.86
CA THR A 16 -2.21 -46.44 -4.65
C THR A 16 -2.43 -44.97 -4.33
N GLY A 17 -3.62 -44.57 -3.89
CA GLY A 17 -3.93 -43.21 -3.46
C GLY A 17 -3.32 -42.82 -2.11
N ILE A 18 -3.01 -43.80 -1.26
CA ILE A 18 -2.37 -43.58 0.05
C ILE A 18 -0.83 -43.52 -0.06
N ILE A 19 -0.23 -43.94 -1.19
CA ILE A 19 1.24 -43.91 -1.41
C ILE A 19 1.71 -42.61 -2.10
N VAL A 20 0.82 -41.79 -2.69
CA VAL A 20 1.20 -40.49 -3.27
C VAL A 20 1.14 -39.34 -2.25
N GLY A 21 0.70 -39.63 -1.02
CA GLY A 21 0.82 -38.73 0.13
C GLY A 21 2.12 -38.92 0.91
N VAL A 22 3.27 -39.11 0.25
CA VAL A 22 4.55 -38.84 0.93
C VAL A 22 4.78 -37.34 0.79
N SER A 23 4.34 -36.57 1.78
CA SER A 23 4.96 -35.27 2.04
C SER A 23 6.46 -35.53 2.10
N TYR A 24 7.19 -35.11 1.08
CA TYR A 24 8.65 -35.13 1.08
C TYR A 24 9.11 -34.05 2.05
N ALA A 25 9.03 -34.34 3.35
CA ALA A 25 9.59 -33.50 4.38
C ALA A 25 11.12 -33.59 4.27
N PHE A 26 11.75 -32.46 3.98
CA PHE A 26 13.17 -32.30 4.21
C PHE A 26 13.36 -32.21 5.74
N PHE A 27 14.05 -33.19 6.34
CA PHE A 27 14.42 -33.15 7.76
C PHE A 27 15.89 -32.77 7.88
N SER A 28 16.17 -31.66 8.55
CA SER A 28 17.52 -31.25 8.97
C SER A 28 17.60 -31.37 10.49
N ILE A 29 18.65 -32.02 11.00
CA ILE A 29 18.90 -32.16 12.43
C ILE A 29 19.93 -31.10 12.83
N GLY A 30 19.49 -30.09 13.59
CA GLY A 30 20.38 -29.11 14.20
C GLY A 30 21.14 -29.73 15.37
N GLY A 31 22.46 -29.84 15.26
CA GLY A 31 23.35 -30.19 16.37
C GLY A 31 23.76 -28.94 17.15
N SER A 32 23.62 -28.97 18.48
CA SER A 32 24.24 -28.00 19.38
C SER A 32 25.63 -28.51 19.74
N GLN A 33 26.66 -27.69 19.53
CA GLN A 33 27.98 -27.87 20.10
C GLN A 33 28.39 -26.59 20.83
N GLU A 34 28.94 -26.75 22.03
CA GLU A 34 29.49 -25.68 22.85
C GLU A 34 30.98 -25.51 22.51
N GLN A 35 31.34 -24.42 21.82
CA GLN A 35 32.70 -23.86 21.80
C GLN A 35 32.70 -22.47 21.12
N ALA A 36 33.37 -21.48 21.73
CA ALA A 36 33.41 -20.08 21.28
C ALA A 36 34.03 -19.88 19.88
N ASN A 37 33.70 -18.76 19.21
CA ASN A 37 34.37 -18.29 17.99
C ASN A 37 35.78 -17.80 18.35
N THR A 38 36.82 -18.37 17.73
CA THR A 38 38.23 -18.05 18.06
C THR A 38 38.78 -17.00 17.10
N PHE A 39 39.52 -16.03 17.66
CA PHE A 39 40.10 -14.89 16.93
C PHE A 39 41.63 -14.99 16.91
N THR A 40 42.24 -14.66 15.76
CA THR A 40 43.69 -14.52 15.65
C THR A 40 44.07 -13.19 15.01
N SER A 41 44.14 -12.10 15.79
CA SER A 41 45.06 -10.96 15.53
C SER A 41 44.99 -9.91 16.65
N GLY A 42 46.14 -9.36 17.06
CA GLY A 42 46.31 -8.56 18.28
C GLY A 42 45.71 -7.14 18.32
N CYS A 43 45.10 -6.64 17.24
CA CYS A 43 44.58 -5.25 17.16
C CYS A 43 43.05 -5.13 16.99
N LEU A 44 42.37 -6.18 16.54
CA LEU A 44 40.93 -6.16 16.32
C LEU A 44 40.25 -6.94 17.45
N ASN A 45 39.27 -6.31 18.10
CA ASN A 45 38.41 -6.97 19.06
C ASN A 45 37.05 -7.17 18.41
N ILE A 46 36.46 -8.34 18.58
CA ILE A 46 35.17 -8.66 18.00
C ILE A 46 34.24 -9.04 19.15
N SER A 47 33.12 -8.36 19.22
CA SER A 47 32.05 -8.65 20.16
C SER A 47 30.88 -9.25 19.39
N LEU A 48 30.51 -10.48 19.74
CA LEU A 48 29.33 -11.16 19.21
C LEU A 48 28.16 -10.94 20.16
N THR A 49 26.97 -10.67 19.64
CA THR A 49 25.77 -10.47 20.48
C THR A 49 25.26 -11.75 21.13
N ASN A 50 25.67 -12.94 20.64
CA ASN A 50 25.36 -14.26 21.21
C ASN A 50 26.64 -15.12 21.29
N GLU A 51 27.29 -15.16 22.45
CA GLU A 51 28.66 -15.68 22.63
C GLU A 51 28.87 -17.21 22.54
N SER A 52 27.86 -18.04 22.24
CA SER A 52 27.96 -19.49 22.56
C SER A 52 27.43 -20.55 21.58
N THR A 53 27.12 -20.25 20.32
CA THR A 53 26.65 -21.32 19.39
C THR A 53 27.22 -21.20 17.98
N SER A 54 27.63 -22.34 17.39
CA SER A 54 27.91 -22.48 15.96
C SER A 54 26.75 -21.97 15.09
N ILE A 55 27.05 -21.39 13.94
CA ILE A 55 26.06 -20.94 12.95
C ILE A 55 25.55 -22.18 12.21
N ASN A 56 24.27 -22.49 12.39
CA ASN A 56 23.62 -23.65 11.78
C ASN A 56 22.49 -23.18 10.86
N LEU A 57 22.31 -23.86 9.72
CA LEU A 57 21.13 -23.61 8.88
C LEU A 57 19.87 -24.11 9.60
N THR A 58 18.94 -23.19 9.86
CA THR A 58 17.68 -23.46 10.57
C THR A 58 16.53 -23.83 9.64
N ASN A 59 16.61 -23.44 8.37
CA ASN A 59 15.59 -23.73 7.37
C ASN A 59 15.68 -25.19 6.92
N THR A 60 14.53 -25.85 6.81
CA THR A 60 14.46 -27.28 6.47
C THR A 60 14.46 -27.53 4.97
N TYR A 61 14.09 -26.56 4.13
CA TYR A 61 13.93 -26.71 2.69
C TYR A 61 14.64 -25.59 1.91
N PRO A 62 14.96 -25.81 0.61
CA PRO A 62 15.36 -24.75 -0.31
C PRO A 62 14.35 -23.61 -0.29
N ILE A 63 14.82 -22.37 -0.17
CA ILE A 63 13.98 -21.18 -0.16
C ILE A 63 14.55 -20.11 -1.08
N THR A 64 13.70 -19.20 -1.49
CA THR A 64 14.09 -18.04 -2.31
C THR A 64 14.98 -17.08 -1.52
N ASP A 65 15.74 -16.24 -2.22
CA ASP A 65 16.57 -15.21 -1.56
C ASP A 65 15.69 -14.21 -0.78
N ILE A 66 14.44 -13.96 -1.19
CA ILE A 66 13.44 -13.15 -0.43
C ILE A 66 13.15 -13.79 0.93
N GLU A 67 12.74 -15.05 0.95
CA GLU A 67 12.45 -15.78 2.19
C GLU A 67 13.70 -15.89 3.07
N GLY A 68 14.88 -16.05 2.45
CA GLY A 68 16.17 -16.06 3.14
C GLY A 68 16.51 -14.73 3.82
N LEU A 69 16.20 -13.61 3.16
CA LEU A 69 16.38 -12.26 3.68
C LEU A 69 15.36 -11.91 4.77
N GLU A 70 14.19 -12.55 4.85
CA GLU A 70 13.26 -12.41 5.98
C GLU A 70 13.70 -13.22 7.22
N GLY A 71 14.65 -14.14 7.04
CA GLY A 71 15.19 -14.99 8.10
C GLY A 71 15.95 -14.23 9.19
N ALA A 72 16.20 -14.92 10.30
CA ALA A 72 16.99 -14.39 11.42
C ALA A 72 18.46 -14.17 11.03
N SER A 73 19.05 -13.06 11.48
CA SER A 73 20.47 -12.76 11.29
C SER A 73 21.34 -13.23 12.47
N TYR A 74 22.58 -13.55 12.14
CA TYR A 74 23.69 -13.71 13.06
C TYR A 74 24.47 -12.40 13.11
N ASP A 75 24.27 -11.66 14.19
CA ASP A 75 24.83 -10.32 14.35
C ASP A 75 26.20 -10.36 15.06
N PHE A 76 27.14 -9.56 14.57
CA PHE A 76 28.48 -9.45 15.16
C PHE A 76 29.10 -8.08 14.92
N THR A 77 29.86 -7.58 15.89
CA THR A 77 30.52 -6.28 15.81
C THR A 77 32.02 -6.44 15.78
N ILE A 78 32.68 -5.84 14.79
CA ILE A 78 34.13 -5.74 14.70
C ILE A 78 34.55 -4.37 15.19
N LYS A 79 35.45 -4.31 16.18
CA LYS A 79 36.04 -3.09 16.72
C LYS A 79 37.54 -3.08 16.48
N ASN A 80 38.04 -2.03 15.85
CA ASN A 80 39.46 -1.77 15.80
C ASN A 80 39.91 -1.17 17.14
N THR A 81 40.69 -1.92 17.92
CA THR A 81 41.22 -1.47 19.22
C THR A 81 42.57 -0.77 19.11
N CYS A 82 43.17 -0.75 17.92
CA CYS A 82 44.38 -0.01 17.63
C CYS A 82 44.08 1.43 17.23
N THR A 83 45.11 2.29 17.26
CA THR A 83 45.01 3.71 16.89
C THR A 83 45.19 3.95 15.40
N THR A 84 45.73 2.97 14.69
CA THR A 84 45.98 3.00 13.25
C THR A 84 44.85 2.31 12.50
N GLU A 85 44.64 2.75 11.26
CA GLU A 85 43.76 2.07 10.31
C GLU A 85 44.21 0.62 10.08
N THR A 86 43.27 -0.32 9.96
CA THR A 86 43.55 -1.75 9.83
C THR A 86 42.59 -2.40 8.85
N ASN A 87 43.16 -3.13 7.89
CA ASN A 87 42.42 -3.96 6.95
C ASN A 87 42.10 -5.31 7.58
N TYR A 88 40.94 -5.87 7.24
CA TYR A 88 40.48 -7.16 7.73
C TYR A 88 39.68 -7.92 6.69
N SER A 89 39.56 -9.23 6.92
CA SER A 89 38.76 -10.16 6.14
C SER A 89 37.77 -10.88 7.05
N ILE A 90 36.53 -11.01 6.60
CA ILE A 90 35.48 -11.80 7.25
C ILE A 90 35.34 -13.10 6.46
N ASN A 91 35.66 -14.21 7.09
CA ASN A 91 35.62 -15.54 6.52
C ASN A 91 34.55 -16.37 7.23
N LEU A 92 33.85 -17.20 6.45
CA LEU A 92 32.93 -18.20 6.98
C LEU A 92 33.58 -19.57 6.82
N GLU A 93 33.88 -20.22 7.94
CA GLU A 93 34.53 -21.53 7.96
C GLU A 93 33.52 -22.64 8.25
N SER A 94 33.38 -23.61 7.34
CA SER A 94 32.49 -24.76 7.53
C SER A 94 33.14 -25.78 8.46
N LEU A 95 32.39 -26.23 9.46
CA LEU A 95 32.86 -27.14 10.51
C LEU A 95 32.42 -28.59 10.29
N ASN A 96 33.14 -29.51 10.95
CA ASN A 96 32.69 -30.89 11.22
C ASN A 96 32.29 -31.66 9.95
N LYS A 97 33.21 -31.82 9.00
CA LYS A 97 32.94 -32.54 7.74
C LYS A 97 32.40 -33.95 7.98
N GLN A 98 31.21 -34.23 7.47
CA GLN A 98 30.58 -35.56 7.46
C GLN A 98 30.23 -35.96 6.03
N THR A 99 29.93 -37.25 5.82
CA THR A 99 29.43 -37.75 4.52
C THR A 99 28.11 -37.12 4.10
N ASN A 100 27.32 -36.63 5.07
CA ASN A 100 26.08 -35.89 4.86
C ASN A 100 26.21 -34.37 5.07
N SER A 101 27.41 -33.79 4.98
CA SER A 101 27.54 -32.32 4.97
C SER A 101 26.90 -31.71 3.72
N LEU A 102 26.24 -30.56 3.87
CA LEU A 102 25.70 -29.78 2.77
C LEU A 102 26.85 -29.11 1.99
N SER A 103 26.82 -29.18 0.65
CA SER A 103 27.82 -28.51 -0.19
C SER A 103 27.64 -26.99 -0.14
N ALA A 104 28.75 -26.25 -0.13
CA ALA A 104 28.76 -24.80 -0.29
C ALA A 104 28.09 -24.31 -1.60
N ASP A 105 27.95 -25.17 -2.60
CA ASP A 105 27.20 -24.88 -3.85
C ASP A 105 25.69 -24.71 -3.62
N TYR A 106 25.17 -25.23 -2.52
CA TYR A 106 23.75 -25.20 -2.16
C TYR A 106 23.46 -24.25 -1.00
N ILE A 107 24.43 -23.41 -0.63
CA ILE A 107 24.30 -22.47 0.48
C ILE A 107 24.38 -21.05 -0.07
N LYS A 108 23.35 -20.26 0.22
CA LYS A 108 23.35 -18.82 0.02
C LYS A 108 23.73 -18.12 1.32
N VAL A 109 24.51 -17.06 1.19
CA VAL A 109 24.91 -16.20 2.31
C VAL A 109 24.62 -14.75 1.96
N ALA A 110 24.07 -14.00 2.92
CA ALA A 110 23.91 -12.55 2.83
C ALA A 110 24.66 -11.88 3.99
N LEU A 111 25.56 -10.96 3.67
CA LEU A 111 26.25 -10.14 4.66
C LEU A 111 25.85 -8.67 4.45
N SER A 112 25.36 -8.03 5.51
CA SER A 112 25.07 -6.58 5.56
C SER A 112 25.74 -5.93 6.77
N SER A 113 25.71 -4.59 6.85
CA SER A 113 26.19 -3.80 7.99
C SER A 113 25.41 -2.50 8.12
N ASP A 114 25.69 -1.70 9.15
CA ASP A 114 25.11 -0.35 9.34
C ASP A 114 25.26 0.58 8.13
N THR A 115 26.23 0.33 7.25
CA THR A 115 26.52 1.18 6.08
C THR A 115 26.52 0.41 4.75
N VAL A 116 26.15 -0.86 4.75
CA VAL A 116 26.24 -1.77 3.59
C VAL A 116 24.97 -2.62 3.54
N ASP A 117 24.23 -2.55 2.44
CA ASP A 117 23.06 -3.39 2.20
C ASP A 117 23.44 -4.87 2.01
N HIS A 118 22.46 -5.76 1.86
CA HIS A 118 22.67 -7.20 1.77
C HIS A 118 23.50 -7.58 0.53
N VAL A 119 24.72 -8.08 0.73
CA VAL A 119 25.53 -8.71 -0.32
C VAL A 119 25.28 -10.21 -0.30
N ILE A 120 24.56 -10.70 -1.32
CA ILE A 120 24.17 -12.11 -1.46
C ILE A 120 25.17 -12.84 -2.37
N SER A 121 25.57 -14.05 -1.98
CA SER A 121 26.38 -14.92 -2.83
C SER A 121 26.09 -16.39 -2.57
N LYS A 122 26.34 -17.26 -3.56
CA LYS A 122 26.51 -18.68 -3.27
C LYS A 122 27.82 -18.83 -2.51
N LEU A 123 27.85 -19.61 -1.43
CA LEU A 123 29.02 -19.70 -0.57
C LEU A 123 30.26 -20.13 -1.38
N SER A 124 30.11 -21.14 -2.25
CA SER A 124 31.19 -21.63 -3.11
C SER A 124 31.71 -20.65 -4.16
N SER A 125 30.94 -19.60 -4.48
CA SER A 125 31.35 -18.57 -5.44
C SER A 125 32.30 -17.52 -4.83
N ASN A 126 32.43 -17.51 -3.51
CA ASN A 126 33.37 -16.65 -2.80
C ASN A 126 34.81 -17.19 -2.90
N THR A 127 35.79 -16.32 -2.68
CA THR A 127 37.20 -16.71 -2.70
C THR A 127 37.46 -17.74 -1.60
N SER A 128 37.86 -18.95 -2.00
CA SER A 128 38.28 -19.99 -1.06
C SER A 128 39.58 -19.57 -0.38
N VAL A 129 39.64 -19.71 0.94
CA VAL A 129 40.80 -19.41 1.77
C VAL A 129 41.11 -20.60 2.68
N THR A 130 42.33 -20.65 3.21
CA THR A 130 42.72 -21.70 4.16
C THR A 130 41.96 -21.52 5.48
N PRO A 131 41.24 -22.54 6.00
CA PRO A 131 40.60 -22.46 7.30
C PRO A 131 41.65 -22.36 8.43
N GLU A 132 41.37 -21.55 9.45
CA GLU A 132 42.26 -21.40 10.63
C GLU A 132 41.63 -21.93 11.93
N ILE A 133 40.32 -22.16 11.95
CA ILE A 133 39.63 -22.74 13.11
C ILE A 133 39.79 -24.26 13.10
N ASP A 134 40.15 -24.83 14.26
CA ASP A 134 40.28 -26.28 14.42
C ASP A 134 38.93 -26.99 14.18
N GLY A 135 38.95 -28.06 13.39
CA GLY A 135 37.75 -28.77 12.94
C GLY A 135 37.02 -28.17 11.72
N SER A 136 37.49 -27.03 11.19
CA SER A 136 37.04 -26.51 9.88
C SER A 136 37.64 -27.31 8.72
N TYR A 137 36.87 -27.50 7.64
CA TYR A 137 37.33 -28.25 6.46
C TYR A 137 37.34 -27.46 5.16
N GLU A 138 36.66 -26.31 5.12
CA GLU A 138 36.67 -25.35 4.02
C GLU A 138 36.34 -23.96 4.59
N SER A 139 36.80 -22.92 3.90
CA SER A 139 36.61 -21.53 4.33
C SER A 139 36.48 -20.63 3.11
N TYR A 140 35.59 -19.65 3.22
CA TYR A 140 35.25 -18.74 2.14
C TYR A 140 35.27 -17.30 2.66
N ASN A 141 35.97 -16.42 1.93
CA ASN A 141 36.01 -15.00 2.25
C ASN A 141 34.71 -14.31 1.80
N LEU A 142 33.92 -13.84 2.76
CA LEU A 142 32.68 -13.12 2.49
C LEU A 142 32.96 -11.65 2.16
N TYR A 143 33.88 -11.04 2.92
CA TYR A 143 34.14 -9.61 2.85
C TYR A 143 35.58 -9.27 3.24
N THR A 144 36.09 -8.17 2.69
CA THR A 144 37.33 -7.51 3.11
C THR A 144 37.06 -6.03 3.25
N GLY A 145 37.49 -5.41 4.34
CA GLY A 145 37.29 -3.99 4.56
C GLY A 145 38.37 -3.37 5.41
N THR A 146 38.17 -2.09 5.73
CA THR A 146 39.10 -1.28 6.51
C THR A 146 38.36 -0.61 7.67
N LEU A 147 38.98 -0.57 8.84
CA LEU A 147 38.46 0.14 10.02
C LEU A 147 39.50 1.14 10.52
N LYS A 148 39.08 2.38 10.74
CA LYS A 148 39.90 3.40 11.38
C LYS A 148 40.15 3.05 12.84
N GLY A 149 41.18 3.66 13.44
CA GLY A 149 41.50 3.42 14.84
C GLY A 149 40.32 3.75 15.76
N SER A 150 40.03 2.87 16.71
CA SER A 150 38.87 2.94 17.64
C SER A 150 37.48 2.82 16.99
N GLU A 151 37.37 2.63 15.68
CA GLU A 151 36.10 2.46 14.98
C GLU A 151 35.48 1.08 15.29
N SER A 152 34.15 1.02 15.31
CA SER A 152 33.39 -0.24 15.45
C SER A 152 32.32 -0.29 14.37
N LYS A 153 32.08 -1.50 13.84
CA LYS A 153 31.08 -1.72 12.80
C LYS A 153 30.35 -3.04 13.05
N THR A 154 29.01 -2.99 13.00
CA THR A 154 28.15 -4.15 13.19
C THR A 154 27.77 -4.75 11.85
N TYR A 155 27.77 -6.07 11.79
CA TYR A 155 27.46 -6.89 10.63
C TYR A 155 26.32 -7.84 10.94
N HIS A 156 25.51 -8.12 9.93
CA HIS A 156 24.39 -9.05 9.99
C HIS A 156 24.59 -10.13 8.93
N LEU A 157 24.79 -11.38 9.35
CA LEU A 157 24.97 -12.53 8.46
C LEU A 157 23.69 -13.37 8.42
N LYS A 158 23.19 -13.69 7.23
CA LYS A 158 22.09 -14.64 7.00
C LYS A 158 22.55 -15.76 6.10
N LEU A 159 22.01 -16.97 6.29
CA LEU A 159 22.31 -18.13 5.46
C LEU A 159 21.02 -18.93 5.21
N TRP A 160 20.87 -19.46 3.99
CA TRP A 160 19.78 -20.36 3.64
C TRP A 160 20.21 -21.39 2.60
N ILE A 161 19.40 -22.43 2.43
CA ILE A 161 19.57 -23.42 1.37
C ILE A 161 19.10 -22.78 0.05
N ASP A 162 19.98 -22.76 -0.95
CA ASP A 162 19.71 -22.19 -2.27
C ASP A 162 18.46 -22.80 -2.89
N TYR A 163 17.58 -21.99 -3.47
CA TYR A 163 16.33 -22.43 -4.12
C TYR A 163 16.60 -23.50 -5.20
N ASP A 164 17.71 -23.36 -5.93
CA ASP A 164 18.13 -24.30 -6.98
C ASP A 164 18.69 -25.63 -6.44
N ALA A 165 18.75 -25.80 -5.12
CA ALA A 165 19.30 -27.01 -4.54
C ALA A 165 18.43 -28.23 -4.86
N THR A 166 19.06 -29.24 -5.46
CA THR A 166 18.38 -30.49 -5.78
C THR A 166 18.02 -31.24 -4.50
N LYS A 167 16.97 -32.08 -4.57
CA LYS A 167 16.59 -32.96 -3.47
C LYS A 167 17.74 -33.85 -2.98
N GLU A 168 18.56 -34.37 -3.90
CA GLU A 168 19.75 -35.15 -3.56
C GLU A 168 20.85 -34.30 -2.92
N GLY A 169 20.98 -33.04 -3.35
CA GLY A 169 21.97 -32.09 -2.87
C GLY A 169 21.69 -31.53 -1.47
N ALA A 170 20.43 -31.35 -1.09
CA ALA A 170 20.04 -30.68 0.16
C ALA A 170 19.31 -31.56 1.20
N ALA A 171 18.61 -32.63 0.79
CA ALA A 171 17.81 -33.41 1.75
C ALA A 171 18.68 -34.22 2.72
N ASN A 172 18.33 -34.17 4.01
CA ASN A 172 19.03 -34.86 5.11
C ASN A 172 20.51 -34.47 5.26
N LYS A 173 20.87 -33.28 4.75
CA LYS A 173 22.21 -32.72 4.92
C LYS A 173 22.27 -31.81 6.13
N THR A 174 23.46 -31.68 6.71
CA THR A 174 23.72 -30.79 7.85
C THR A 174 24.80 -29.79 7.50
N TYR A 175 24.67 -28.57 7.99
CA TYR A 175 25.67 -27.52 7.84
C TYR A 175 25.87 -26.78 9.16
N SER A 176 27.13 -26.56 9.51
CA SER A 176 27.55 -25.80 10.67
C SER A 176 28.79 -24.99 10.30
N SER A 177 28.88 -23.76 10.79
CA SER A 177 29.98 -22.85 10.46
C SER A 177 30.30 -21.88 11.59
N LYS A 178 31.45 -21.22 11.48
CA LYS A 178 31.86 -20.12 12.34
C LYS A 178 32.40 -18.94 11.51
N ILE A 179 32.22 -17.74 12.05
CA ILE A 179 32.83 -16.53 11.50
C ILE A 179 34.26 -16.45 12.05
N ASN A 180 35.23 -16.37 11.14
CA ASN A 180 36.63 -16.04 11.45
C ASN A 180 36.96 -14.68 10.84
N VAL A 181 37.62 -13.80 11.60
CA VAL A 181 38.04 -12.49 11.10
C VAL A 181 39.54 -12.33 11.25
N ILE A 182 40.21 -12.05 10.13
CA ILE A 182 41.67 -12.00 10.04
C ILE A 182 42.10 -10.58 9.62
N ALA A 183 43.00 -9.96 10.39
CA ALA A 183 43.56 -8.65 10.06
C ALA A 183 44.73 -8.79 9.07
N ASN A 184 44.69 -8.04 7.95
CA ASN A 184 45.64 -8.17 6.84
C ASN A 184 46.26 -6.81 6.45
N PRO A 185 47.31 -6.33 7.13
CA PRO A 185 47.87 -4.98 6.92
C PRO A 185 48.55 -4.75 5.56
N GLU A 186 48.79 -5.80 4.76
CA GLU A 186 49.62 -5.73 3.53
C GLU A 186 48.82 -5.72 2.21
N THR A 187 47.50 -5.91 2.23
CA THR A 187 46.70 -6.00 0.99
C THR A 187 46.08 -4.66 0.61
N THR A 188 46.41 -4.12 -0.58
CA THR A 188 45.59 -3.10 -1.26
C THR A 188 44.25 -3.72 -1.65
N VAL A 189 43.16 -3.24 -1.06
CA VAL A 189 41.81 -3.73 -1.35
C VAL A 189 41.19 -2.85 -2.44
N VAL A 190 40.74 -3.45 -3.54
CA VAL A 190 39.82 -2.77 -4.47
C VAL A 190 38.43 -3.01 -3.91
N ASP A 191 37.85 -1.97 -3.33
CA ASP A 191 36.55 -2.00 -2.67
C ASP A 191 35.43 -2.13 -3.71
N ILE A 192 34.85 -3.32 -3.82
CA ILE A 192 33.71 -3.59 -4.71
C ILE A 192 32.37 -3.35 -3.98
N LEU A 193 32.40 -2.98 -2.69
CA LEU A 193 31.23 -2.96 -1.81
C LEU A 193 30.60 -1.58 -1.59
N GLU A 194 31.17 -0.50 -2.13
CA GLU A 194 30.64 0.86 -1.92
C GLU A 194 29.63 1.31 -2.98
N ALA A 195 28.86 0.39 -3.56
CA ALA A 195 27.70 0.78 -4.38
C ALA A 195 26.58 1.28 -3.45
N LYS A 196 26.39 2.60 -3.38
CA LYS A 196 25.23 3.25 -2.77
C LYS A 196 24.06 3.16 -3.72
N PHE A 197 22.98 2.52 -3.28
CA PHE A 197 21.73 2.49 -4.03
C PHE A 197 20.81 3.59 -3.54
N GLY A 198 20.27 4.37 -4.48
CA GLY A 198 19.22 5.35 -4.24
C GLY A 198 18.03 5.00 -5.11
N ILE A 199 16.82 5.09 -4.55
CA ILE A 199 15.58 4.86 -5.29
C ILE A 199 14.79 6.16 -5.29
N GLU A 200 14.41 6.63 -6.48
CA GLU A 200 13.52 7.77 -6.66
C GLU A 200 12.45 7.40 -7.71
N GLY A 201 11.22 7.18 -7.26
CA GLY A 201 10.14 6.71 -8.13
C GLY A 201 10.43 5.32 -8.72
N THR A 202 10.48 5.23 -10.06
CA THR A 202 10.80 4.01 -10.83
C THR A 202 12.28 3.92 -11.23
N THR A 203 13.13 4.80 -10.69
CA THR A 203 14.54 4.87 -11.03
C THR A 203 15.38 4.33 -9.89
N VAL A 204 16.13 3.27 -10.16
CA VAL A 204 17.17 2.75 -9.26
C VAL A 204 18.50 3.34 -9.71
N THR A 205 19.16 4.05 -8.81
CA THR A 205 20.50 4.61 -9.02
C THR A 205 21.48 3.81 -8.19
N SER A 206 22.60 3.40 -8.77
CA SER A 206 23.70 2.74 -8.06
C SER A 206 24.96 3.53 -8.28
N THR A 207 25.56 4.03 -7.19
CA THR A 207 26.74 4.90 -7.20
C THR A 207 27.90 4.24 -6.47
N LEU A 208 29.06 4.10 -7.10
CA LEU A 208 30.29 3.73 -6.39
C LEU A 208 31.06 4.98 -5.98
N THR A 209 31.77 4.90 -4.85
CA THR A 209 32.63 5.99 -4.39
C THR A 209 33.70 6.31 -5.44
N GLU A 210 34.41 5.31 -5.98
CA GLU A 210 35.46 5.49 -7.01
C GLU A 210 35.56 4.30 -8.00
N GLY A 211 35.93 4.56 -9.28
CA GLY A 211 36.47 3.52 -10.18
C GLY A 211 35.49 2.59 -10.93
N LEU A 212 34.21 2.96 -11.10
CA LEU A 212 33.27 2.16 -11.91
C LEU A 212 33.54 2.36 -13.41
N THR A 213 33.88 1.28 -14.13
CA THR A 213 34.18 1.29 -15.56
C THR A 213 33.17 0.52 -16.41
N SER A 214 32.46 -0.44 -15.80
CA SER A 214 31.38 -1.19 -16.44
C SER A 214 30.37 -1.68 -15.41
N ALA A 215 29.10 -1.74 -15.81
CA ALA A 215 28.02 -2.32 -15.02
C ALA A 215 27.09 -3.12 -15.94
N SER A 216 26.56 -4.21 -15.43
CA SER A 216 25.47 -4.96 -16.05
C SER A 216 24.40 -5.23 -15.01
N TYR A 217 23.16 -5.33 -15.45
CA TYR A 217 22.02 -5.55 -14.56
C TYR A 217 21.04 -6.54 -15.17
N CYS A 218 20.13 -7.01 -14.33
CA CYS A 218 18.91 -7.71 -14.70
C CYS A 218 17.81 -7.35 -13.71
N ILE A 219 16.56 -7.45 -14.16
CA ILE A 219 15.36 -7.22 -13.37
C ILE A 219 14.67 -8.57 -13.21
N THR A 220 14.25 -8.92 -12.00
CA THR A 220 13.67 -10.24 -11.69
C THR A 220 12.59 -10.10 -10.63
N THR A 221 11.59 -10.98 -10.65
CA THR A 221 10.54 -11.03 -9.61
C THR A 221 10.67 -12.21 -8.65
N ASP A 222 11.59 -13.13 -8.96
CA ASP A 222 11.78 -14.43 -8.31
C ASP A 222 13.24 -14.72 -7.91
N ASN A 223 14.12 -13.71 -8.00
CA ASN A 223 15.58 -13.81 -7.77
C ASN A 223 16.37 -14.67 -8.77
N ILE A 224 15.80 -14.99 -9.94
CA ILE A 224 16.48 -15.76 -10.97
C ILE A 224 16.86 -14.84 -12.13
N CYS A 225 17.94 -14.09 -11.96
CA CYS A 225 18.52 -13.38 -13.10
C CYS A 225 20.05 -13.26 -13.05
N GLU A 226 20.68 -13.52 -14.19
CA GLU A 226 22.10 -13.25 -14.39
C GLU A 226 22.24 -11.87 -15.06
N PRO A 227 22.95 -10.91 -14.44
CA PRO A 227 23.14 -9.59 -15.02
C PRO A 227 23.83 -9.67 -16.39
N ASN A 228 23.07 -9.40 -17.44
CA ASN A 228 23.53 -9.49 -18.84
C ASN A 228 23.23 -8.22 -19.64
N THR A 229 22.43 -7.31 -19.09
CA THR A 229 22.08 -6.04 -19.73
C THR A 229 23.11 -4.99 -19.35
N SER A 230 23.91 -4.54 -20.31
CA SER A 230 24.92 -3.50 -20.07
C SER A 230 24.26 -2.18 -19.66
N ALA A 231 24.73 -1.57 -18.56
CA ALA A 231 24.34 -0.24 -18.14
C ALA A 231 25.36 0.81 -18.58
N THR A 232 24.87 2.00 -18.93
CA THR A 232 25.74 3.16 -19.19
C THR A 232 26.22 3.73 -17.87
N VAL A 233 27.54 3.82 -17.70
CA VAL A 233 28.16 4.38 -16.49
C VAL A 233 28.54 5.84 -16.72
N SER A 234 28.17 6.71 -15.78
CA SER A 234 28.57 8.13 -15.74
C SER A 234 28.83 8.56 -14.30
N ASN A 235 29.94 9.28 -14.04
CA ASN A 235 30.31 9.76 -12.70
C ASN A 235 30.27 8.66 -11.61
N ASN A 236 30.84 7.49 -11.90
CA ASN A 236 30.82 6.30 -11.05
C ASN A 236 29.42 5.77 -10.68
N SER A 237 28.38 6.18 -11.42
CA SER A 237 27.00 5.77 -11.21
C SER A 237 26.39 5.20 -12.48
N TYR A 238 25.39 4.34 -12.33
CA TYR A 238 24.44 4.03 -13.40
C TYR A 238 23.01 4.06 -12.85
N THR A 239 22.06 4.19 -13.76
CA THR A 239 20.63 4.17 -13.45
C THR A 239 19.94 3.06 -14.23
N VAL A 240 18.94 2.45 -13.59
CA VAL A 240 18.04 1.47 -14.19
C VAL A 240 16.63 1.99 -14.01
N GLU A 241 15.91 2.13 -15.12
CA GLU A 241 14.46 2.35 -15.09
C GLU A 241 13.78 0.99 -14.98
N VAL A 242 12.99 0.79 -13.93
CA VAL A 242 12.16 -0.40 -13.77
C VAL A 242 10.75 -0.10 -14.25
N GLU A 243 10.22 -0.98 -15.11
CA GLU A 243 8.82 -0.98 -15.51
C GLU A 243 7.99 -1.45 -14.31
N SER A 244 7.61 -0.54 -13.42
CA SER A 244 6.72 -0.87 -12.31
C SER A 244 5.45 -1.49 -12.88
N LYS A 245 5.07 -2.67 -12.40
CA LYS A 245 3.69 -3.13 -12.14
C LYS A 245 3.69 -4.62 -11.77
N GLU A 246 3.06 -4.91 -10.64
CA GLU A 246 2.45 -6.21 -10.27
C GLU A 246 3.21 -7.19 -9.37
N GLU A 247 4.55 -7.15 -9.22
CA GLU A 247 5.28 -8.06 -8.31
C GLU A 247 6.51 -7.41 -7.65
N ASN A 248 7.03 -7.98 -6.54
CA ASN A 248 8.31 -7.58 -5.93
C ASN A 248 9.40 -7.68 -6.99
N GLN A 249 9.92 -6.55 -7.48
CA GLN A 249 11.02 -6.55 -8.44
C GLN A 249 12.34 -6.33 -7.71
N MET A 250 13.40 -6.96 -8.19
CA MET A 250 14.75 -6.75 -7.70
C MET A 250 15.64 -6.39 -8.89
N VAL A 251 16.54 -5.45 -8.66
CA VAL A 251 17.59 -5.11 -9.63
C VAL A 251 18.87 -5.74 -9.13
N CYS A 252 19.29 -6.82 -9.80
CA CYS A 252 20.53 -7.52 -9.51
C CYS A 252 21.60 -7.04 -10.49
N THR A 253 22.77 -6.69 -9.96
CA THR A 253 23.78 -5.94 -10.70
C THR A 253 25.17 -6.52 -10.50
N LYS A 254 25.94 -6.52 -11.58
CA LYS A 254 27.32 -6.99 -11.64
C LYS A 254 28.20 -5.84 -12.11
N LEU A 255 29.15 -5.45 -11.27
CA LEU A 255 30.01 -4.29 -11.46
C LEU A 255 31.41 -4.74 -11.87
N ASN A 256 32.04 -4.03 -12.81
CA ASN A 256 33.42 -4.24 -13.25
C ASN A 256 33.77 -5.72 -13.58
N ASN A 257 32.80 -6.50 -14.08
CA ASN A 257 32.93 -7.95 -14.34
C ASN A 257 33.29 -8.83 -13.12
N THR A 258 33.05 -8.36 -11.91
CA THR A 258 33.33 -9.12 -10.68
C THR A 258 32.38 -10.29 -10.50
N SER A 259 32.76 -11.32 -9.73
CA SER A 259 31.89 -12.50 -9.46
C SER A 259 30.73 -12.22 -8.50
N LYS A 260 30.71 -11.04 -7.86
CA LYS A 260 29.69 -10.66 -6.87
C LYS A 260 28.50 -9.97 -7.55
N ILE A 261 27.29 -10.41 -7.22
CA ILE A 261 26.03 -9.82 -7.68
C ILE A 261 25.43 -9.08 -6.48
N ILE A 262 25.10 -7.80 -6.67
CA ILE A 262 24.40 -7.00 -5.67
C ILE A 262 22.95 -6.88 -6.10
N CYS A 263 22.03 -7.37 -5.28
CA CYS A 263 20.60 -7.25 -5.52
C CYS A 263 19.99 -6.29 -4.51
N SER A 264 19.32 -5.25 -4.99
CA SER A 264 18.52 -4.37 -4.14
C SER A 264 17.05 -4.82 -4.16
N ASN A 265 16.42 -4.84 -2.99
CA ASN A 265 14.96 -4.91 -2.89
C ASN A 265 14.40 -3.63 -3.49
N VAL A 266 13.93 -3.71 -4.74
CA VAL A 266 13.21 -2.60 -5.35
C VAL A 266 11.77 -2.73 -4.88
N ILE A 267 11.51 -2.05 -3.77
CA ILE A 267 10.17 -1.75 -3.26
C ILE A 267 9.54 -2.96 -2.53
N GLU A 268 9.47 -2.88 -1.20
CA GLU A 268 8.28 -3.38 -0.48
C GLU A 268 7.13 -2.66 -1.17
N GLY A 269 6.40 -3.35 -2.07
CA GLY A 269 5.33 -2.77 -2.87
C GLY A 269 4.60 -1.77 -1.99
N VAL A 270 4.67 -0.46 -2.27
CA VAL A 270 3.90 0.50 -1.47
C VAL A 270 2.48 0.01 -1.66
N LYS A 271 1.96 -0.70 -0.66
CA LYS A 271 0.66 -1.36 -0.71
C LYS A 271 -0.33 -0.22 -0.59
N LEU A 272 -0.55 0.45 -1.73
CA LEU A 272 -1.37 1.65 -1.82
C LEU A 272 -2.79 1.30 -1.36
N CYS A 273 -3.21 0.07 -1.62
CA CYS A 273 -4.52 -0.47 -1.35
C CYS A 273 -4.45 -1.62 -0.33
N PRO A 274 -5.45 -1.78 0.55
CA PRO A 274 -5.54 -2.94 1.44
C PRO A 274 -5.49 -4.28 0.71
N GLU A 275 -5.20 -5.34 1.45
CA GLU A 275 -5.20 -6.70 0.88
C GLU A 275 -6.57 -7.08 0.32
N GLY A 276 -6.58 -7.74 -0.83
CA GLY A 276 -7.82 -8.10 -1.53
C GLY A 276 -8.49 -6.96 -2.31
N ALA A 277 -7.95 -5.73 -2.26
CA ALA A 277 -8.48 -4.59 -2.99
C ALA A 277 -7.95 -4.50 -4.44
N GLU A 278 -8.18 -5.54 -5.25
CA GLU A 278 -7.63 -5.65 -6.62
C GLU A 278 -8.04 -4.47 -7.51
N ALA A 279 -9.31 -4.05 -7.47
CA ALA A 279 -9.76 -2.94 -8.30
C ALA A 279 -9.10 -1.60 -7.93
N CYS A 280 -8.75 -1.39 -6.66
CA CYS A 280 -7.99 -0.22 -6.24
C CYS A 280 -6.61 -0.19 -6.93
N ASN A 281 -5.91 -1.32 -6.95
CA ASN A 281 -4.62 -1.45 -7.63
C ASN A 281 -4.74 -1.16 -9.13
N THR A 282 -5.73 -1.76 -9.81
CA THR A 282 -5.97 -1.52 -11.24
C THR A 282 -6.27 -0.05 -11.53
N ILE A 283 -7.10 0.60 -10.71
CA ILE A 283 -7.45 2.01 -10.90
C ILE A 283 -6.23 2.90 -10.70
N LEU A 284 -5.46 2.70 -9.63
CA LEU A 284 -4.27 3.50 -9.35
C LEU A 284 -3.16 3.26 -10.38
N ALA A 285 -2.99 2.04 -10.90
CA ALA A 285 -2.00 1.75 -11.95
C ALA A 285 -2.31 2.45 -13.29
N ASN A 286 -3.56 2.84 -13.52
CA ASN A 286 -4.01 3.62 -14.67
C ASN A 286 -4.00 5.13 -14.41
N ASN A 287 -3.53 5.58 -13.24
CA ASN A 287 -3.55 6.97 -12.81
C ASN A 287 -2.20 7.42 -12.24
N SER A 288 -1.90 8.71 -12.32
CA SER A 288 -0.72 9.30 -11.68
C SER A 288 -1.08 9.76 -10.27
N VAL A 289 -0.44 9.17 -9.26
CA VAL A 289 -0.59 9.57 -7.86
C VAL A 289 0.45 10.63 -7.52
N ASN A 290 -0.02 11.85 -7.23
CA ASN A 290 0.81 12.99 -6.90
C ASN A 290 1.09 13.06 -5.40
N SER A 291 2.27 13.58 -5.06
CA SER A 291 2.67 13.90 -3.69
C SER A 291 2.20 15.31 -3.29
N GLY A 292 2.18 15.56 -1.98
CA GLY A 292 1.81 16.86 -1.41
C GLY A 292 0.30 17.12 -1.33
N THR A 293 -0.05 18.34 -0.93
CA THR A 293 -1.43 18.78 -0.73
C THR A 293 -1.76 19.91 -1.70
N PRO A 294 -2.80 19.77 -2.54
CA PRO A 294 -3.25 20.85 -3.43
C PRO A 294 -3.68 22.11 -2.68
N ASN A 295 -3.60 23.26 -3.35
CA ASN A 295 -4.20 24.48 -2.85
C ASN A 295 -5.71 24.51 -3.12
N PHE A 296 -6.52 24.15 -2.12
CA PHE A 296 -7.97 24.09 -2.24
C PHE A 296 -8.68 25.46 -2.36
N SER A 297 -7.96 26.58 -2.21
CA SER A 297 -8.50 27.92 -2.50
C SER A 297 -8.57 28.23 -4.00
N GLN A 298 -7.92 27.41 -4.83
CA GLN A 298 -7.86 27.54 -6.28
C GLN A 298 -8.65 26.42 -6.97
N VAL A 299 -9.32 26.79 -8.05
CA VAL A 299 -10.00 25.84 -8.93
C VAL A 299 -9.00 24.96 -9.66
N ALA A 300 -9.30 23.68 -9.83
CA ALA A 300 -8.49 22.76 -10.64
C ALA A 300 -9.04 22.67 -12.06
N THR A 301 -8.35 23.27 -13.03
CA THR A 301 -8.83 23.35 -14.42
C THR A 301 -8.14 22.40 -15.38
N THR A 302 -7.01 21.81 -14.98
CA THR A 302 -6.24 20.83 -15.76
C THR A 302 -6.38 19.44 -15.15
N ASN A 303 -5.89 18.41 -15.84
CA ASN A 303 -5.79 17.07 -15.25
C ASN A 303 -4.68 17.08 -14.19
N GLU A 304 -5.07 17.16 -12.92
CA GLU A 304 -4.16 17.14 -11.77
C GLU A 304 -4.05 15.71 -11.16
N GLY A 305 -4.60 14.69 -11.82
CA GLY A 305 -4.45 13.30 -11.42
C GLY A 305 -5.11 12.95 -10.08
N VAL A 306 -4.41 12.14 -9.29
CA VAL A 306 -4.88 11.58 -8.02
C VAL A 306 -3.99 12.05 -6.88
N TYR A 307 -4.59 12.38 -5.73
CA TYR A 307 -3.86 12.77 -4.51
C TYR A 307 -4.26 11.89 -3.34
N LYS A 308 -3.36 11.78 -2.37
CA LYS A 308 -3.53 10.97 -1.16
C LYS A 308 -3.90 11.83 0.06
N THR A 309 -4.82 11.36 0.89
CA THR A 309 -5.09 11.93 2.23
C THR A 309 -5.67 10.86 3.16
N GLN A 310 -6.05 11.22 4.39
CA GLN A 310 -6.67 10.30 5.35
C GLN A 310 -8.19 10.44 5.36
N ASP A 311 -8.89 9.31 5.33
CA ASP A 311 -10.31 9.23 5.69
C ASP A 311 -10.52 8.49 7.02
N ASP A 312 -11.75 8.06 7.30
CA ASP A 312 -12.08 7.33 8.54
C ASP A 312 -11.53 5.89 8.57
N TRP A 313 -11.10 5.33 7.44
CA TRP A 313 -10.57 3.97 7.30
C TRP A 313 -9.08 3.91 6.99
N GLY A 314 -8.45 5.01 6.56
CA GLY A 314 -7.01 5.11 6.38
C GLY A 314 -6.63 5.94 5.16
N ASP A 315 -5.64 5.45 4.40
CA ASP A 315 -5.13 6.09 3.20
C ASP A 315 -6.17 6.10 2.06
N SER A 316 -6.68 7.28 1.73
CA SER A 316 -7.66 7.48 0.66
C SER A 316 -7.05 8.25 -0.51
N TYR A 317 -7.45 7.90 -1.73
CA TYR A 317 -6.94 8.47 -2.98
C TYR A 317 -8.07 9.14 -3.74
N TYR A 318 -8.01 10.46 -3.94
CA TYR A 318 -9.08 11.24 -4.58
C TYR A 318 -8.65 11.84 -5.91
N PHE A 319 -9.58 11.90 -6.86
CA PHE A 319 -9.37 12.46 -8.19
C PHE A 319 -9.55 13.97 -8.19
N ARG A 320 -8.70 14.70 -8.93
CA ARG A 320 -8.72 16.16 -8.99
C ARG A 320 -8.55 16.73 -10.41
N GLY A 321 -9.38 17.71 -10.73
CA GLY A 321 -9.31 18.48 -11.98
C GLY A 321 -9.97 17.80 -13.17
N ALA A 322 -9.49 18.09 -14.37
CA ALA A 322 -10.01 17.61 -15.65
C ALA A 322 -9.55 16.18 -15.99
N VAL A 323 -9.65 15.25 -15.03
CA VAL A 323 -9.30 13.83 -15.21
C VAL A 323 -10.21 13.16 -16.25
N THR A 324 -9.65 12.25 -17.05
CA THR A 324 -10.36 11.56 -18.13
C THR A 324 -10.48 10.05 -17.92
N ASN A 325 -9.70 9.50 -17.00
CA ASN A 325 -9.48 8.08 -16.73
C ASN A 325 -10.08 7.64 -15.38
N ASN A 326 -11.26 8.16 -15.04
CA ASN A 326 -12.01 7.82 -13.81
C ASN A 326 -13.46 7.42 -14.09
N TRP A 327 -13.74 6.84 -15.26
CA TRP A 327 -15.03 6.30 -15.63
C TRP A 327 -15.20 4.84 -15.20
N VAL A 328 -16.37 4.52 -14.66
CA VAL A 328 -16.76 3.16 -14.31
C VAL A 328 -18.10 2.84 -14.97
N LYS A 329 -18.25 1.60 -15.44
CA LYS A 329 -19.51 1.04 -15.92
C LYS A 329 -19.96 -0.07 -14.98
N PHE A 330 -21.10 0.14 -14.33
CA PHE A 330 -21.67 -0.77 -13.35
C PHE A 330 -23.20 -0.72 -13.35
N ALA A 331 -23.84 -1.88 -13.26
CA ALA A 331 -25.30 -2.03 -13.21
C ALA A 331 -26.07 -1.37 -14.38
N GLY A 332 -25.43 -1.25 -15.55
CA GLY A 332 -26.00 -0.60 -16.74
C GLY A 332 -25.87 0.93 -16.77
N TYR A 333 -25.17 1.52 -15.79
CA TYR A 333 -24.94 2.96 -15.69
C TYR A 333 -23.46 3.30 -15.80
N TYR A 334 -23.20 4.56 -16.14
CA TYR A 334 -21.87 5.16 -16.12
C TYR A 334 -21.71 6.00 -14.86
N TRP A 335 -20.52 5.94 -14.29
CA TRP A 335 -20.18 6.57 -13.03
C TRP A 335 -18.83 7.27 -13.15
N ARG A 336 -18.59 8.27 -12.30
CA ARG A 336 -17.25 8.85 -12.09
C ARG A 336 -16.72 8.44 -10.72
N ILE A 337 -15.46 8.05 -10.67
CA ILE A 337 -14.76 7.79 -9.39
C ILE A 337 -14.47 9.14 -8.73
N ILE A 338 -14.96 9.29 -7.50
CA ILE A 338 -14.63 10.42 -6.63
C ILE A 338 -13.29 10.14 -5.96
N ARG A 339 -13.21 8.97 -5.32
CA ARG A 339 -12.06 8.52 -4.56
C ARG A 339 -12.08 7.01 -4.33
N ILE A 340 -10.94 6.47 -3.93
CA ILE A 340 -10.79 5.17 -3.29
C ILE A 340 -10.68 5.43 -1.79
N ASN A 341 -11.54 4.80 -1.00
CA ASN A 341 -11.57 4.94 0.45
C ASN A 341 -10.42 4.15 1.10
N GLY A 342 -10.11 4.43 2.37
CA GLY A 342 -9.03 3.77 3.11
C GLY A 342 -9.24 2.27 3.34
N ASP A 343 -10.48 1.77 3.24
CA ASP A 343 -10.81 0.34 3.25
C ASP A 343 -10.68 -0.33 1.88
N GLY A 344 -10.23 0.40 0.85
CA GLY A 344 -10.10 -0.08 -0.53
C GLY A 344 -11.40 -0.01 -1.35
N SER A 345 -12.53 0.36 -0.75
CA SER A 345 -13.79 0.51 -1.48
C SER A 345 -13.76 1.73 -2.42
N ILE A 346 -14.47 1.64 -3.56
CA ILE A 346 -14.39 2.66 -4.62
C ILE A 346 -15.64 3.54 -4.58
N ARG A 347 -15.48 4.82 -4.27
CA ARG A 347 -16.57 5.78 -4.14
C ARG A 347 -16.92 6.41 -5.48
N LEU A 348 -18.16 6.22 -5.91
CA LEU A 348 -18.65 6.56 -7.25
C LEU A 348 -19.82 7.53 -7.20
N ILE A 349 -19.86 8.49 -8.11
CA ILE A 349 -21.03 9.33 -8.38
C ILE A 349 -21.67 8.96 -9.72
N TYR A 350 -23.00 8.85 -9.72
CA TYR A 350 -23.80 8.54 -10.90
C TYR A 350 -23.59 9.57 -12.02
N ASN A 351 -23.46 9.09 -13.25
CA ASN A 351 -23.34 9.92 -14.45
C ASN A 351 -24.16 9.33 -15.62
N GLY A 352 -25.39 8.89 -15.36
CA GLY A 352 -26.32 8.54 -16.43
C GLY A 352 -26.12 7.17 -17.09
N THR A 353 -26.73 7.00 -18.25
CA THR A 353 -26.68 5.79 -19.08
C THR A 353 -25.72 5.91 -20.27
N SER A 354 -24.94 6.99 -20.33
CA SER A 354 -23.91 7.25 -21.33
C SER A 354 -22.75 8.03 -20.69
N THR A 355 -21.68 8.29 -21.44
CA THR A 355 -20.55 9.10 -20.99
C THR A 355 -20.74 10.60 -21.22
N ALA A 356 -21.98 11.05 -21.41
CA ALA A 356 -22.28 12.48 -21.51
C ALA A 356 -21.90 13.17 -20.19
N THR A 357 -20.99 14.15 -20.25
CA THR A 357 -20.49 14.84 -19.06
C THR A 357 -21.42 15.95 -18.58
N THR A 358 -22.37 16.40 -19.40
CA THR A 358 -23.29 17.49 -19.06
C THR A 358 -24.74 17.18 -19.43
N GLY A 359 -25.66 17.93 -18.83
CA GLY A 359 -27.09 17.85 -19.11
C GLY A 359 -27.87 17.01 -18.09
N THR A 360 -29.19 16.97 -18.24
CA THR A 360 -30.10 16.37 -17.26
C THR A 360 -29.94 14.85 -17.10
N SER A 361 -29.26 14.17 -18.03
CA SER A 361 -28.97 12.73 -17.93
C SER A 361 -27.92 12.39 -16.88
N THR A 362 -27.15 13.36 -16.39
CA THR A 362 -26.13 13.13 -15.33
C THR A 362 -26.73 13.00 -13.93
N GLN A 363 -28.05 13.16 -13.78
CA GLN A 363 -28.80 13.07 -12.53
C GLN A 363 -30.00 12.15 -12.72
N ILE A 364 -30.54 11.59 -11.63
CA ILE A 364 -31.66 10.63 -11.73
C ILE A 364 -33.02 11.33 -11.81
N GLN A 365 -33.14 12.49 -11.17
CA GLN A 365 -34.30 13.40 -11.16
C GLN A 365 -33.93 14.67 -10.40
N THR A 366 -34.90 15.57 -10.19
CA THR A 366 -34.79 16.67 -9.22
C THR A 366 -35.60 16.39 -7.96
N SER A 367 -35.18 16.93 -6.82
CA SER A 367 -35.88 16.84 -5.54
C SER A 367 -35.49 17.99 -4.62
N ALA A 368 -36.37 18.28 -3.65
CA ALA A 368 -35.94 18.93 -2.42
C ALA A 368 -34.94 18.06 -1.65
N PHE A 369 -33.96 18.70 -1.02
CA PHE A 369 -33.13 18.03 -0.02
C PHE A 369 -34.02 17.63 1.17
N ASN A 370 -34.76 18.59 1.71
CA ASN A 370 -35.81 18.38 2.69
C ASN A 370 -36.97 19.33 2.40
N SER A 371 -38.20 18.81 2.45
CA SER A 371 -39.41 19.61 2.18
C SER A 371 -39.64 20.66 3.25
N SER A 372 -39.26 20.36 4.50
CA SER A 372 -39.29 21.29 5.62
C SER A 372 -37.92 21.95 5.81
N TYR A 373 -37.91 23.18 6.33
CA TYR A 373 -36.70 24.02 6.32
C TYR A 373 -36.53 24.91 7.56
N ASN A 374 -37.54 25.03 8.42
CA ASN A 374 -37.62 26.05 9.47
C ASN A 374 -37.06 25.62 10.84
N ASP A 375 -36.14 24.66 10.86
CA ASP A 375 -35.48 24.15 12.05
C ASP A 375 -34.08 23.61 11.70
N ASN A 376 -33.15 23.66 12.65
CA ASN A 376 -31.82 23.07 12.53
C ASN A 376 -31.85 21.57 12.20
N ALA A 377 -32.90 20.84 12.59
CA ALA A 377 -33.06 19.42 12.24
C ALA A 377 -32.94 19.20 10.72
N TYR A 378 -33.46 20.12 9.90
CA TYR A 378 -33.63 19.87 8.46
C TYR A 378 -32.38 20.01 7.60
N VAL A 379 -31.21 20.35 8.16
CA VAL A 379 -29.96 20.39 7.39
C VAL A 379 -29.36 19.00 7.10
N GLY A 380 -29.84 17.96 7.79
CA GLY A 380 -29.24 16.62 7.72
C GLY A 380 -29.88 15.69 6.70
N TYR A 381 -29.09 14.76 6.17
CA TYR A 381 -29.58 13.63 5.36
C TYR A 381 -30.58 12.76 6.11
N MET A 382 -30.37 12.62 7.42
CA MET A 382 -31.35 12.19 8.41
C MET A 382 -31.44 13.25 9.49
N TYR A 383 -32.52 13.27 10.27
CA TYR A 383 -32.74 14.28 11.30
C TYR A 383 -33.47 13.73 12.53
N GLY A 384 -33.45 14.52 13.60
CA GLY A 384 -34.06 14.21 14.90
C GLY A 384 -35.42 14.86 15.09
N SER A 385 -35.68 15.35 16.30
CA SER A 385 -36.90 16.06 16.67
C SER A 385 -36.79 17.56 16.39
N THR A 386 -37.83 18.13 15.79
CA THR A 386 -37.95 19.59 15.56
C THR A 386 -38.36 20.31 16.85
N GLY A 387 -37.94 21.57 17.02
CA GLY A 387 -38.22 22.33 18.24
C GLY A 387 -37.47 21.82 19.49
N ALA A 388 -36.51 20.92 19.30
CA ALA A 388 -35.72 20.37 20.39
C ALA A 388 -34.76 21.42 20.97
N SER A 389 -34.58 21.36 22.29
CA SER A 389 -33.66 22.23 23.04
C SER A 389 -32.26 21.64 23.22
N SER A 390 -32.00 20.44 22.69
CA SER A 390 -30.68 19.79 22.78
C SER A 390 -30.21 19.27 21.41
N TYR A 391 -28.91 19.40 21.15
CA TYR A 391 -28.29 18.98 19.89
C TYR A 391 -28.55 17.50 19.59
N ALA A 392 -28.39 16.64 20.61
CA ALA A 392 -28.61 15.19 20.47
C ALA A 392 -30.04 14.87 20.01
N ALA A 393 -31.05 15.55 20.55
CA ALA A 393 -32.44 15.36 20.13
C ALA A 393 -32.72 15.91 18.73
N THR A 394 -32.15 17.07 18.37
CA THR A 394 -32.28 17.66 17.02
C THR A 394 -31.68 16.76 15.93
N HIS A 395 -30.64 15.98 16.26
CA HIS A 395 -29.85 15.19 15.30
C HIS A 395 -29.87 13.68 15.56
N ALA A 396 -30.89 13.18 16.25
CA ALA A 396 -31.04 11.77 16.65
C ALA A 396 -31.18 10.75 15.49
N ASN A 397 -31.24 11.21 14.23
CA ASN A 397 -31.36 10.37 13.01
C ASN A 397 -32.55 9.41 12.98
N ASN A 398 -33.67 9.77 13.62
CA ASN A 398 -34.89 8.96 13.63
C ASN A 398 -35.82 9.25 12.44
N ASN A 399 -35.57 10.33 11.69
CA ASN A 399 -36.34 10.71 10.52
C ASN A 399 -35.47 10.81 9.27
N ASN A 400 -36.05 10.47 8.10
CA ASN A 400 -35.39 10.59 6.80
C ASN A 400 -35.70 11.92 6.13
N SER A 401 -34.71 12.55 5.50
CA SER A 401 -34.95 13.68 4.59
C SER A 401 -35.70 13.25 3.32
N THR A 402 -36.31 14.21 2.62
CA THR A 402 -37.00 13.97 1.35
C THR A 402 -36.07 13.33 0.31
N ILE A 403 -34.85 13.84 0.17
CA ILE A 403 -33.88 13.32 -0.82
C ILE A 403 -33.39 11.90 -0.49
N LYS A 404 -33.32 11.53 0.80
CA LYS A 404 -32.98 10.17 1.19
C LYS A 404 -34.01 9.17 0.67
N GLY A 405 -35.30 9.49 0.75
CA GLY A 405 -36.37 8.64 0.20
C GLY A 405 -36.25 8.41 -1.31
N VAL A 406 -35.81 9.44 -2.06
CA VAL A 406 -35.54 9.34 -3.50
C VAL A 406 -34.37 8.39 -3.78
N LEU A 407 -33.26 8.53 -3.04
CA LEU A 407 -32.07 7.71 -3.21
C LEU A 407 -32.32 6.25 -2.81
N ASP A 408 -33.00 6.01 -1.69
CA ASP A 408 -33.38 4.67 -1.22
C ASP A 408 -34.22 3.95 -2.28
N SER A 409 -35.24 4.63 -2.82
CA SER A 409 -36.12 4.06 -3.86
C SER A 409 -35.35 3.74 -5.15
N TRP A 410 -34.46 4.64 -5.57
CA TRP A 410 -33.63 4.44 -6.75
C TRP A 410 -32.66 3.27 -6.58
N TYR A 411 -31.97 3.18 -5.44
CA TYR A 411 -31.02 2.11 -5.15
C TYR A 411 -31.71 0.74 -5.11
N GLN A 412 -32.85 0.65 -4.41
CA GLN A 412 -33.62 -0.60 -4.34
C GLN A 412 -34.00 -1.08 -5.73
N THR A 413 -34.51 -0.19 -6.57
CA THR A 413 -35.00 -0.53 -7.92
C THR A 413 -33.88 -0.88 -8.89
N ASN A 414 -32.77 -0.13 -8.86
CA ASN A 414 -31.77 -0.17 -9.93
C ASN A 414 -30.50 -0.95 -9.57
N ILE A 415 -30.23 -1.18 -8.29
CA ILE A 415 -29.06 -1.92 -7.81
C ILE A 415 -29.49 -3.20 -7.09
N ALA A 416 -30.23 -3.09 -5.99
CA ALA A 416 -30.54 -4.24 -5.13
C ALA A 416 -31.45 -5.26 -5.83
N ASN A 417 -32.60 -4.84 -6.35
CA ASN A 417 -33.57 -5.73 -7.03
C ASN A 417 -33.02 -6.35 -8.33
N LYS A 418 -31.97 -5.75 -8.90
CA LYS A 418 -31.27 -6.28 -10.08
C LYS A 418 -30.11 -7.21 -9.72
N GLY A 419 -29.90 -7.50 -8.44
CA GLY A 419 -28.89 -8.45 -7.97
C GLY A 419 -27.47 -7.90 -7.88
N PHE A 420 -27.28 -6.58 -7.97
CA PHE A 420 -25.96 -5.95 -7.91
C PHE A 420 -25.55 -5.50 -6.49
N GLY A 421 -26.43 -5.65 -5.50
CA GLY A 421 -26.20 -5.19 -4.13
C GLY A 421 -24.98 -5.82 -3.46
N ASN A 422 -24.60 -7.05 -3.83
CA ASN A 422 -23.42 -7.75 -3.31
C ASN A 422 -22.07 -7.14 -3.75
N LYS A 423 -22.07 -6.26 -4.77
CA LYS A 423 -20.87 -5.53 -5.23
C LYS A 423 -20.74 -4.14 -4.59
N VAL A 424 -21.69 -3.75 -3.74
CA VAL A 424 -21.70 -2.47 -3.04
C VAL A 424 -21.27 -2.69 -1.59
N SER A 425 -20.29 -1.89 -1.14
CA SER A 425 -19.73 -1.98 0.20
C SER A 425 -20.80 -1.73 1.26
N THR A 426 -20.81 -2.58 2.28
CA THR A 426 -21.58 -2.39 3.51
C THR A 426 -20.77 -1.76 4.62
N GLU A 427 -19.48 -1.49 4.39
CA GLU A 427 -18.56 -0.96 5.39
C GLU A 427 -18.45 0.57 5.30
N ALA A 428 -18.14 1.09 4.10
CA ALA A 428 -17.95 2.52 3.87
C ALA A 428 -19.25 3.33 3.99
N GLY A 429 -19.15 4.49 4.66
CA GLY A 429 -20.29 5.36 4.97
C GLY A 429 -20.30 6.70 4.23
N PHE A 430 -21.24 7.55 4.63
CA PHE A 430 -21.39 8.92 4.10
C PHE A 430 -21.37 9.90 5.26
N CYS A 431 -20.47 10.89 5.24
CA CYS A 431 -20.36 11.85 6.34
C CYS A 431 -21.27 13.08 6.14
N GLY A 432 -22.23 13.26 7.04
CA GLY A 432 -23.08 14.45 7.08
C GLY A 432 -22.45 15.65 7.77
N ASP A 433 -21.47 15.45 8.65
CA ASP A 433 -20.80 16.48 9.44
C ASP A 433 -21.68 17.67 9.88
N ARG A 434 -22.52 17.43 10.91
CA ARG A 434 -23.41 18.44 11.47
C ARG A 434 -22.77 19.18 12.65
N GLU A 435 -21.43 19.22 12.72
CA GLU A 435 -20.72 19.95 13.78
C GLU A 435 -21.21 21.41 13.83
N PRO A 436 -21.87 21.83 14.92
CA PRO A 436 -22.52 23.13 14.98
C PRO A 436 -21.54 24.21 15.44
N SER A 437 -21.77 25.43 14.97
CA SER A 437 -21.12 26.62 15.48
C SER A 437 -22.02 27.84 15.41
N THR A 438 -21.98 28.67 16.44
CA THR A 438 -22.58 30.02 16.42
C THR A 438 -21.65 31.06 15.78
N SER A 439 -20.43 30.67 15.41
CA SER A 439 -19.44 31.48 14.71
C SER A 439 -19.32 31.08 13.25
N SER A 440 -19.25 32.06 12.35
CA SER A 440 -19.09 31.82 10.91
C SER A 440 -17.66 31.49 10.49
N SER A 441 -16.68 31.65 11.38
CA SER A 441 -15.25 31.52 11.05
C SER A 441 -14.49 30.52 11.93
N SER A 442 -15.11 30.05 13.02
CA SER A 442 -14.48 29.10 13.95
C SER A 442 -15.50 28.06 14.41
N SER A 443 -15.09 26.81 14.55
CA SER A 443 -15.93 25.80 15.18
C SER A 443 -15.91 25.98 16.70
N ASN A 444 -17.07 25.97 17.34
CA ASN A 444 -17.22 26.11 18.80
C ASN A 444 -18.23 25.13 19.42
N GLY A 445 -18.76 24.17 18.64
CA GLY A 445 -19.70 23.16 19.12
C GLY A 445 -21.04 23.70 19.62
N SER A 446 -21.37 24.96 19.36
CA SER A 446 -22.58 25.62 19.87
C SER A 446 -23.62 25.81 18.75
N GLY A 447 -24.91 25.74 19.10
CA GLY A 447 -26.02 25.85 18.14
C GLY A 447 -26.62 24.47 17.80
N GLY A 448 -27.18 24.34 16.60
CA GLY A 448 -27.79 23.10 16.11
C GLY A 448 -29.09 22.72 16.83
N THR A 449 -29.81 23.69 17.41
CA THR A 449 -31.06 23.45 18.13
C THR A 449 -32.13 24.45 17.73
N GLY A 450 -33.37 23.95 17.56
CA GLY A 450 -34.53 24.75 17.19
C GLY A 450 -34.21 25.77 16.08
N ILE A 451 -34.43 27.05 16.40
CA ILE A 451 -34.20 28.18 15.50
C ILE A 451 -32.88 28.93 15.76
N THR A 452 -31.96 28.38 16.55
CA THR A 452 -30.67 29.05 16.80
C THR A 452 -29.86 29.14 15.51
N THR A 453 -29.44 30.35 15.13
CA THR A 453 -28.55 30.57 13.99
C THR A 453 -27.28 29.74 14.16
N THR A 454 -26.99 28.88 13.18
CA THR A 454 -25.94 27.85 13.29
C THR A 454 -25.22 27.69 11.96
N TYR A 455 -23.90 27.83 11.97
CA TYR A 455 -22.98 27.46 10.90
C TYR A 455 -22.49 26.04 11.14
N TYR A 456 -22.38 25.25 10.09
CA TYR A 456 -21.92 23.86 10.19
C TYR A 456 -20.47 23.72 9.73
N GLY A 457 -19.81 22.62 10.11
CA GLY A 457 -18.39 22.37 9.85
C GLY A 457 -17.97 22.65 8.39
N GLY A 458 -18.74 22.15 7.41
CA GLY A 458 -18.50 22.42 5.99
C GLY A 458 -18.48 23.90 5.62
N TYR A 459 -19.35 24.72 6.23
CA TYR A 459 -19.34 26.18 6.00
C TYR A 459 -18.04 26.80 6.49
N ILE A 460 -17.65 26.49 7.72
CA ILE A 460 -16.45 27.06 8.34
C ILE A 460 -15.21 26.71 7.51
N ARG A 461 -15.10 25.46 7.02
CA ARG A 461 -13.94 24.97 6.26
C ARG A 461 -13.89 25.43 4.81
N LEU A 462 -15.04 25.58 4.14
CA LEU A 462 -15.10 25.78 2.68
C LEU A 462 -15.48 27.22 2.26
N VAL A 463 -15.98 28.05 3.18
CA VAL A 463 -16.31 29.46 2.86
C VAL A 463 -15.16 30.41 3.18
N ASN A 464 -14.26 30.07 4.12
CA ASN A 464 -13.07 30.85 4.48
C ASN A 464 -12.07 31.04 3.31
N SER A 465 -11.03 31.87 3.44
CA SER A 465 -10.11 32.15 2.32
C SER A 465 -9.18 30.99 1.93
N THR A 466 -8.75 30.17 2.88
CA THR A 466 -7.72 29.13 2.65
C THR A 466 -8.28 27.82 2.13
N LYS A 467 -9.53 27.50 2.50
CA LYS A 467 -10.24 26.24 2.22
C LYS A 467 -9.54 25.02 2.80
N SER A 468 -10.22 24.26 3.64
CA SER A 468 -9.64 23.10 4.32
C SER A 468 -10.58 21.89 4.29
N PRO A 469 -10.85 21.30 3.10
CA PRO A 469 -11.69 20.11 3.00
C PRO A 469 -11.08 18.92 3.76
N THR A 470 -11.94 18.03 4.25
CA THR A 470 -11.54 16.80 4.95
C THR A 470 -12.39 15.61 4.50
N LEU A 471 -11.79 14.42 4.48
CA LEU A 471 -12.53 13.15 4.29
C LEU A 471 -12.89 12.47 5.60
N LYS A 472 -12.38 12.96 6.74
CA LYS A 472 -12.70 12.42 8.06
C LYS A 472 -14.05 12.92 8.56
N CYS A 473 -14.85 11.99 9.07
CA CYS A 473 -16.08 12.30 9.76
C CYS A 473 -15.86 12.43 11.26
N LYS A 474 -15.90 13.66 11.76
CA LYS A 474 -15.58 13.95 13.17
C LYS A 474 -16.50 13.24 14.16
N ASN A 475 -17.80 13.16 13.85
CA ASN A 475 -18.81 12.58 14.72
C ASN A 475 -19.32 11.27 14.12
N SER A 476 -19.23 10.18 14.88
CA SER A 476 -19.75 8.86 14.45
C SER A 476 -21.27 8.86 14.21
N SER A 477 -22.02 9.71 14.91
CA SER A 477 -23.46 9.91 14.69
C SER A 477 -23.78 10.52 13.32
N ASP A 478 -22.83 11.22 12.71
CA ASP A 478 -22.96 11.85 11.39
C ASP A 478 -22.33 11.02 10.27
N LEU A 479 -21.62 9.94 10.60
CA LEU A 479 -21.15 8.96 9.64
C LEU A 479 -22.27 7.94 9.39
N TYR A 480 -23.06 8.18 8.34
CA TYR A 480 -24.17 7.31 7.98
C TYR A 480 -23.68 6.02 7.35
N THR A 481 -23.96 4.90 8.00
CA THR A 481 -23.58 3.55 7.56
C THR A 481 -24.76 2.61 7.66
N VAL A 482 -24.70 1.47 6.95
CA VAL A 482 -25.68 0.39 7.11
C VAL A 482 -25.35 -0.44 8.35
N SER A 483 -26.30 -1.28 8.80
CA SER A 483 -26.16 -2.08 10.02
C SER A 483 -24.95 -3.03 10.04
N GLY A 484 -24.48 -3.44 8.86
CA GLY A 484 -23.32 -4.33 8.71
C GLY A 484 -21.95 -3.65 8.89
N SER A 485 -21.88 -2.32 8.90
CA SER A 485 -20.60 -1.60 9.03
C SER A 485 -20.00 -1.72 10.42
N SER A 486 -18.68 -1.74 10.50
CA SER A 486 -17.93 -1.66 11.75
C SER A 486 -17.93 -0.26 12.38
N LYS A 487 -18.19 0.79 11.57
CA LYS A 487 -18.15 2.21 11.98
C LYS A 487 -19.48 2.92 11.74
N GLY A 488 -19.56 4.15 12.23
CA GLY A 488 -20.69 5.05 12.00
C GLY A 488 -21.94 4.71 12.80
N ASN A 489 -23.06 5.29 12.39
CA ASN A 489 -24.32 5.27 13.14
C ASN A 489 -25.26 4.10 12.79
N LYS A 490 -24.93 3.30 11.76
CA LYS A 490 -25.68 2.09 11.37
C LYS A 490 -27.15 2.34 11.01
N ALA A 491 -27.51 3.58 10.68
CA ALA A 491 -28.89 4.02 10.48
C ALA A 491 -29.39 3.88 9.03
N LEU A 492 -28.52 3.61 8.06
CA LEU A 492 -28.92 3.47 6.66
C LEU A 492 -29.56 2.12 6.39
N SER A 493 -30.68 2.15 5.67
CA SER A 493 -31.32 0.96 5.12
C SER A 493 -30.62 0.48 3.84
N ASN A 494 -30.10 1.42 3.03
CA ASN A 494 -29.35 1.14 1.81
C ASN A 494 -28.02 1.90 1.81
N PRO A 495 -26.93 1.32 1.26
CA PRO A 495 -25.62 1.97 1.18
C PRO A 495 -25.53 2.99 0.04
N VAL A 496 -26.41 4.00 0.07
CA VAL A 496 -26.46 5.09 -0.91
C VAL A 496 -26.59 6.46 -0.22
N GLY A 497 -25.89 7.44 -0.77
CA GLY A 497 -25.93 8.83 -0.30
C GLY A 497 -25.68 9.83 -1.43
N LEU A 498 -25.12 10.98 -1.05
CA LEU A 498 -24.71 12.05 -1.96
C LEU A 498 -23.23 12.34 -1.76
N ILE A 499 -22.63 13.03 -2.73
CA ILE A 499 -21.27 13.56 -2.62
C ILE A 499 -21.21 14.61 -1.52
N THR A 500 -20.10 14.72 -0.79
CA THR A 500 -19.92 15.80 0.20
C THR A 500 -19.38 17.07 -0.47
N ALA A 501 -19.56 18.23 0.17
CA ALA A 501 -18.95 19.48 -0.30
C ALA A 501 -17.42 19.42 -0.23
N ASP A 502 -16.85 18.75 0.78
CA ASP A 502 -15.42 18.52 0.90
C ASP A 502 -14.88 17.68 -0.27
N GLU A 503 -15.60 16.64 -0.72
CA GLU A 503 -15.26 15.84 -1.90
C GLU A 503 -15.28 16.68 -3.20
N VAL A 504 -16.27 17.55 -3.36
CA VAL A 504 -16.31 18.51 -4.49
C VAL A 504 -15.12 19.48 -4.45
N ALA A 505 -14.76 19.96 -3.26
CA ALA A 505 -13.64 20.87 -3.06
C ALA A 505 -12.29 20.21 -3.42
N MET A 506 -12.12 18.97 -2.99
CA MET A 506 -10.95 18.15 -3.34
C MET A 506 -10.87 17.90 -4.85
N ALA A 507 -12.01 17.65 -5.51
CA ALA A 507 -12.09 17.42 -6.95
C ALA A 507 -11.79 18.67 -7.80
N GLY A 508 -11.87 19.89 -7.24
CA GLY A 508 -11.52 21.12 -7.94
C GLY A 508 -12.57 22.22 -7.94
N GLY A 509 -13.75 21.99 -7.37
CA GLY A 509 -14.79 23.01 -7.23
C GLY A 509 -14.49 23.93 -6.05
N VAL A 510 -14.63 25.25 -6.20
CA VAL A 510 -14.36 26.19 -5.10
C VAL A 510 -15.57 27.06 -4.83
N TYR A 511 -15.79 27.43 -3.56
CA TYR A 511 -16.93 28.27 -3.18
C TYR A 511 -16.92 29.60 -3.94
N ARG A 512 -18.00 29.85 -4.71
CA ARG A 512 -18.22 31.04 -5.54
C ARG A 512 -17.15 31.32 -6.61
N GLN A 513 -16.38 30.32 -7.03
CA GLN A 513 -15.42 30.45 -8.14
C GLN A 513 -15.74 29.45 -9.25
N THR A 514 -16.12 29.97 -10.43
CA THR A 514 -16.48 29.17 -11.61
C THR A 514 -15.38 28.17 -11.98
N ASN A 515 -15.77 26.91 -12.19
CA ASN A 515 -14.90 25.89 -12.75
C ASN A 515 -15.73 24.96 -13.64
N GLN A 516 -15.53 25.02 -14.95
CA GLN A 516 -16.27 24.21 -15.92
C GLN A 516 -15.41 23.08 -16.50
N SER A 517 -14.17 22.92 -16.04
CA SER A 517 -13.20 22.01 -16.63
C SER A 517 -13.06 20.69 -15.88
N TYR A 518 -13.32 20.69 -14.57
CA TYR A 518 -13.16 19.49 -13.73
C TYR A 518 -14.29 18.46 -13.91
N TYR A 519 -14.01 17.21 -13.54
CA TYR A 519 -14.87 16.08 -13.90
C TYR A 519 -16.26 16.03 -13.24
N LEU A 520 -16.50 16.80 -12.17
CA LEU A 520 -17.83 16.89 -11.53
C LEU A 520 -18.68 18.04 -12.09
N TYR A 521 -18.18 18.78 -13.09
CA TYR A 521 -18.97 19.77 -13.80
C TYR A 521 -19.96 19.08 -14.74
N THR A 522 -21.26 19.31 -14.51
CA THR A 522 -22.35 18.72 -15.30
C THR A 522 -23.21 19.73 -16.04
N ASN A 523 -22.88 21.03 -15.93
CA ASN A 523 -23.77 22.12 -16.35
C ASN A 523 -25.19 22.03 -15.75
N GLN A 524 -25.33 21.37 -14.59
CA GLN A 524 -26.59 21.24 -13.85
C GLN A 524 -26.39 21.71 -12.41
N VAL A 525 -27.50 22.01 -11.74
CA VAL A 525 -27.51 22.29 -10.30
C VAL A 525 -27.85 21.01 -9.56
N TYR A 526 -26.96 20.52 -8.69
CA TYR A 526 -27.20 19.29 -7.92
C TYR A 526 -26.75 19.39 -6.47
N TRP A 527 -27.42 18.64 -5.60
CA TRP A 527 -27.19 18.65 -4.16
C TRP A 527 -25.88 17.97 -3.76
N THR A 528 -25.23 18.50 -2.73
CA THR A 528 -24.28 17.73 -1.91
C THR A 528 -24.95 17.31 -0.60
N MET A 529 -24.30 16.42 0.15
CA MET A 529 -24.80 15.96 1.45
C MET A 529 -24.49 16.93 2.61
N SER A 530 -23.61 17.90 2.40
CA SER A 530 -23.02 18.68 3.47
C SER A 530 -23.94 19.84 3.91
N PRO A 531 -24.32 19.92 5.19
CA PRO A 531 -24.88 21.10 5.83
C PRO A 531 -23.99 22.32 5.63
N SER A 532 -24.62 23.49 5.54
CA SER A 532 -23.89 24.75 5.51
C SER A 532 -24.28 25.66 6.67
N PHE A 533 -25.56 26.02 6.75
CA PHE A 533 -25.99 27.09 7.63
C PHE A 533 -27.49 27.03 7.89
N PHE A 534 -27.91 27.40 9.09
CA PHE A 534 -29.27 27.73 9.44
C PHE A 534 -29.32 29.20 9.91
N ASN A 535 -30.14 30.03 9.27
CA ASN A 535 -30.12 31.48 9.47
C ASN A 535 -31.12 32.04 10.48
N GLY A 536 -31.74 31.19 11.29
CA GLY A 536 -32.87 31.55 12.15
C GLY A 536 -34.24 31.25 11.51
N SER A 537 -34.30 30.95 10.22
CA SER A 537 -35.56 30.68 9.51
C SER A 537 -35.48 29.59 8.44
N TYR A 538 -34.32 29.39 7.83
CA TYR A 538 -34.13 28.45 6.73
C TYR A 538 -32.84 27.64 6.89
N ALA A 539 -32.99 26.32 6.82
CA ALA A 539 -31.92 25.34 6.70
C ALA A 539 -31.31 25.39 5.30
N ARG A 540 -29.98 25.35 5.24
CA ARG A 540 -29.22 25.34 3.99
C ARG A 540 -28.18 24.24 3.96
N VAL A 541 -28.04 23.62 2.80
CA VAL A 541 -26.97 22.69 2.46
C VAL A 541 -26.15 23.23 1.29
N PHE A 542 -24.99 22.63 1.07
CA PHE A 542 -24.16 22.92 -0.10
C PHE A 542 -24.74 22.30 -1.37
N TYR A 543 -24.38 22.88 -2.50
CA TYR A 543 -24.69 22.36 -3.82
C TYR A 543 -23.61 22.75 -4.82
N VAL A 544 -23.60 22.07 -5.96
CA VAL A 544 -22.79 22.44 -7.12
C VAL A 544 -23.67 23.19 -8.11
N ASN A 545 -23.28 24.42 -8.43
CA ASN A 545 -24.00 25.27 -9.38
C ASN A 545 -23.79 24.79 -10.83
N SER A 546 -24.67 25.22 -11.75
CA SER A 546 -24.51 24.94 -13.18
C SER A 546 -23.24 25.52 -13.78
N SER A 547 -22.56 26.46 -13.13
CA SER A 547 -21.20 26.93 -13.50
C SER A 547 -20.06 26.19 -12.77
N GLY A 548 -20.38 25.07 -12.09
CA GLY A 548 -19.42 24.13 -11.49
C GLY A 548 -18.80 24.54 -10.16
N TYR A 549 -19.26 25.61 -9.53
CA TYR A 549 -18.74 26.08 -8.25
C TYR A 549 -19.63 25.66 -7.07
N LEU A 550 -19.05 25.57 -5.85
CA LEU A 550 -19.80 25.31 -4.62
C LEU A 550 -20.58 26.55 -4.17
N ASN A 551 -21.82 26.37 -3.75
CA ASN A 551 -22.63 27.44 -3.17
C ASN A 551 -23.66 26.87 -2.17
N LEU A 552 -24.45 27.73 -1.53
CA LEU A 552 -25.38 27.38 -0.46
C LEU A 552 -26.82 27.61 -0.90
N ALA A 553 -27.74 26.76 -0.46
CA ALA A 553 -29.16 27.04 -0.65
C ALA A 553 -30.11 26.33 0.28
N PHE A 554 -31.34 26.84 0.25
CA PHE A 554 -32.46 26.36 1.04
C PHE A 554 -32.82 24.93 0.66
N VAL A 555 -32.94 24.08 1.68
CA VAL A 555 -33.18 22.63 1.51
C VAL A 555 -34.48 22.30 0.77
N ASN A 556 -35.45 23.23 0.74
CA ASN A 556 -36.74 23.06 0.08
C ASN A 556 -36.75 23.45 -1.41
N ASN A 557 -35.63 23.94 -1.97
CA ASN A 557 -35.49 24.11 -3.41
C ASN A 557 -35.45 22.75 -4.13
N SER A 558 -35.80 22.67 -5.41
CA SER A 558 -35.76 21.40 -6.16
C SER A 558 -34.60 21.35 -7.15
N TRP A 559 -33.60 20.49 -6.88
CA TRP A 559 -32.38 20.37 -7.69
C TRP A 559 -31.98 18.91 -7.95
N GLY A 560 -30.99 18.73 -8.82
CA GLY A 560 -30.50 17.43 -9.26
C GLY A 560 -30.09 16.51 -8.10
N VAL A 561 -30.51 15.24 -8.21
CA VAL A 561 -30.12 14.16 -7.31
C VAL A 561 -29.12 13.27 -8.04
N CYS A 562 -27.91 13.14 -7.51
CA CYS A 562 -26.85 12.31 -8.07
C CYS A 562 -26.46 11.24 -7.03
N PRO A 563 -26.92 9.99 -7.18
CA PRO A 563 -26.56 8.91 -6.27
C PRO A 563 -25.05 8.74 -6.13
N VAL A 564 -24.60 8.51 -4.90
CA VAL A 564 -23.24 8.06 -4.59
C VAL A 564 -23.29 6.72 -3.89
N ILE A 565 -22.47 5.78 -4.35
CA ILE A 565 -22.29 4.45 -3.76
C ILE A 565 -20.80 4.17 -3.56
N ASN A 566 -20.48 3.20 -2.72
CA ASN A 566 -19.12 2.65 -2.62
C ASN A 566 -19.15 1.21 -3.15
N LEU A 567 -18.39 0.88 -4.19
CA LEU A 567 -18.20 -0.52 -4.58
C LEU A 567 -17.32 -1.22 -3.54
N SER A 568 -17.59 -2.49 -3.24
CA SER A 568 -16.79 -3.29 -2.30
C SER A 568 -15.32 -3.36 -2.74
N ALA A 569 -14.41 -3.50 -1.77
CA ALA A 569 -12.97 -3.54 -2.08
C ALA A 569 -12.58 -4.77 -2.93
N ASP A 570 -13.28 -5.89 -2.74
CA ASP A 570 -13.05 -7.18 -3.40
C ASP A 570 -13.62 -7.28 -4.83
N VAL A 571 -14.23 -6.21 -5.35
CA VAL A 571 -14.67 -6.19 -6.74
C VAL A 571 -13.47 -6.20 -7.68
N LYS A 572 -13.65 -6.78 -8.87
CA LYS A 572 -12.65 -6.78 -9.93
C LYS A 572 -13.09 -5.84 -11.04
N VAL A 573 -12.14 -5.11 -11.62
CA VAL A 573 -12.40 -4.21 -12.75
C VAL A 573 -11.45 -4.48 -13.90
N THR A 574 -11.92 -4.24 -15.12
CA THR A 574 -11.12 -4.27 -16.35
C THR A 574 -11.32 -2.99 -17.14
N GLY A 575 -10.34 -2.60 -17.96
CA GLY A 575 -10.37 -1.38 -18.76
C GLY A 575 -9.43 -0.30 -18.22
N SER A 576 -9.33 0.82 -18.92
CA SER A 576 -8.42 1.94 -18.62
C SER A 576 -9.08 3.08 -17.83
N GLY A 577 -10.40 3.03 -17.66
CA GLY A 577 -11.17 4.08 -16.98
C GLY A 577 -11.46 5.29 -17.87
N THR A 578 -11.15 5.24 -19.16
CA THR A 578 -11.50 6.31 -20.10
C THR A 578 -12.99 6.25 -20.48
N SER A 579 -13.55 7.29 -21.10
CA SER A 579 -14.96 7.24 -21.53
C SER A 579 -15.21 6.19 -22.61
N SER A 580 -14.25 5.95 -23.50
CA SER A 580 -14.32 4.90 -24.53
C SER A 580 -14.08 3.50 -23.98
N ASP A 581 -13.34 3.39 -22.89
CA ASP A 581 -12.95 2.13 -22.25
C ASP A 581 -13.04 2.28 -20.71
N PRO A 582 -14.26 2.36 -20.16
CA PRO A 582 -14.46 2.58 -18.73
C PRO A 582 -14.08 1.33 -17.94
N PHE A 583 -13.77 1.49 -16.66
CA PHE A 583 -13.62 0.35 -15.76
C PHE A 583 -14.94 -0.42 -15.66
N VAL A 584 -14.97 -1.65 -16.17
CA VAL A 584 -16.15 -2.53 -16.11
C VAL A 584 -16.03 -3.41 -14.88
N VAL A 585 -17.03 -3.36 -14.00
CA VAL A 585 -17.08 -4.15 -12.76
C VAL A 585 -17.57 -5.57 -13.07
N SER A 586 -16.86 -6.57 -12.54
CA SER A 586 -17.19 -8.00 -12.63
C SER A 586 -17.44 -8.65 -11.27
#